data_AF-A0A920RST5-F1
#
_entry.id   AF-A0A920RST5-F1
#
_cell.length_a   1.000
_cell.length_b   1.000
_cell.length_c   1.000
_cell.angle_alpha   90.00
_cell.angle_beta   90.00
_cell.angle_gamma   90.00
#
_symmetry.space_group_name_H-M   'P 1'
#
loop_
_entity.id
_entity.type
_entity.pdbx_description
1 polymer ?
#
loop_
_entity_poly.entity_id
_entity_poly.type
_entity_poly.pdbx_seq_one_letter_code
_entity_poly.pdbx_strand_id
1 'polypeptide(L)' 'MRINPGNIGKREKVEEVVSSAKDHGVQFKFGVNAGSLEKKLQKKYGEPTADALVESAMNHVEIYSLLTSITSS' A
#
# COMPACT_ATOMS: atom_id res chain seq x y z
N MET A 1 2.32 -6.33 11.57
CA MET A 1 3.41 -6.38 10.57
C MET A 1 3.60 -5.01 9.91
N ARG A 2 4.85 -4.54 9.72
CA ARG A 2 5.12 -3.30 8.96
C ARG A 2 5.34 -3.68 7.51
N ILE A 3 4.58 -3.06 6.63
CA ILE A 3 4.70 -3.25 5.19
C ILE A 3 5.06 -1.92 4.56
N ASN A 4 6.02 -1.95 3.63
CA ASN A 4 6.20 -0.87 2.67
C ASN A 4 5.62 -1.32 1.33
N PRO A 5 4.44 -0.81 0.92
CA PRO A 5 3.76 -1.30 -0.26
C PRO A 5 4.57 -1.16 -1.55
N GLY A 6 5.41 -0.12 -1.64
CA GLY A 6 6.31 0.10 -2.77
C GLY A 6 7.31 -1.05 -3.02
N ASN A 7 7.52 -1.93 -2.02
CA ASN A 7 8.51 -3.01 -2.07
C ASN A 7 7.92 -4.44 -2.17
N ILE A 8 6.61 -4.65 -1.99
CA ILE A 8 6.01 -6.01 -2.07
C ILE A 8 5.98 -6.53 -3.51
N GLY A 9 5.90 -5.63 -4.48
CA GLY A 9 5.88 -5.97 -5.90
C GLY A 9 4.46 -6.05 -6.45
N LYS A 10 4.14 -7.13 -7.17
CA LYS A 10 2.88 -7.25 -7.92
C LYS A 10 1.66 -7.33 -7.00
N ARG A 11 0.50 -6.94 -7.53
CA ARG A 11 -0.79 -6.90 -6.83
C ARG A 11 -1.16 -8.25 -6.20
N GLU A 12 -0.91 -9.36 -6.90
CA GLU A 12 -1.27 -10.70 -6.42
C GLU A 12 -0.55 -11.04 -5.10
N LYS A 13 0.73 -10.65 -4.98
CA LYS A 13 1.50 -10.84 -3.74
C LYS A 13 0.97 -9.98 -2.60
N VAL A 14 0.48 -8.78 -2.91
CA VAL A 14 -0.15 -7.91 -1.93
C VAL A 14 -1.44 -8.56 -1.43
N GLU A 15 -2.24 -9.14 -2.32
CA GLU A 15 -3.47 -9.87 -2.00
C GLU A 15 -3.22 -11.08 -1.10
N GLU A 16 -2.23 -11.92 -1.44
CA GLU A 16 -1.83 -13.08 -0.63
C GLU A 16 -1.41 -12.68 0.79
N VAL A 17 -0.59 -11.64 0.93
CA VAL A 17 -0.13 -11.15 2.23
C VAL A 17 -1.29 -10.60 3.06
N VAL A 18 -2.20 -9.85 2.42
CA VAL A 18 -3.39 -9.26 3.08
C VAL A 18 -4.33 -10.36 3.56
N SER A 19 -4.62 -11.35 2.72
CA SER A 19 -5.46 -12.50 3.10
C SER A 19 -4.85 -13.25 4.27
N SER A 20 -3.56 -13.59 4.18
CA SER A 20 -2.87 -14.34 5.23
C SER A 20 -2.92 -13.62 6.58
N ALA A 21 -2.66 -12.33 6.63
CA ALA A 21 -2.73 -11.61 7.89
C ALA A 21 -4.14 -11.45 8.43
N LYS A 22 -5.16 -11.38 7.57
CA LYS A 22 -6.56 -11.40 7.99
C LYS A 22 -6.87 -12.71 8.69
N ASP A 23 -6.49 -13.84 8.09
CA ASP A 23 -6.69 -15.19 8.64
C ASP A 23 -6.01 -15.37 9.99
N HIS A 24 -4.89 -14.67 10.21
CA HIS A 24 -4.11 -14.73 11.46
C HIS A 24 -4.40 -13.57 12.44
N GLY A 25 -5.36 -12.70 12.13
CA GLY A 25 -5.69 -11.53 12.98
C GLY A 25 -4.54 -10.53 13.16
N VAL A 26 -3.59 -10.48 12.22
CA VAL A 26 -2.40 -9.63 12.29
C VAL A 26 -2.73 -8.24 11.78
N GLN A 27 -2.57 -7.23 12.63
CA GLN A 27 -2.70 -5.83 12.22
C GLN A 27 -1.53 -5.40 11.33
N PHE A 28 -1.84 -4.65 10.28
CA PHE A 28 -0.85 -4.03 9.41
C PHE A 28 -0.62 -2.56 9.74
N LYS A 29 0.61 -2.12 9.51
CA LYS A 29 0.97 -0.70 9.47
C LYS A 29 1.64 -0.40 8.15
N PHE A 30 1.14 0.63 7.46
CA PHE A 30 1.71 1.13 6.21
C PHE A 30 2.54 2.37 6.50
N GLY A 31 3.76 2.38 5.97
CA GLY A 31 4.63 3.54 6.04
C GLY A 31 5.14 3.89 4.66
N VAL A 32 4.78 5.07 4.16
CA VAL A 32 5.34 5.63 2.94
C VAL A 32 6.55 6.48 3.31
N ASN A 33 7.60 6.40 2.50
CA ASN A 33 8.74 7.31 2.59
C ASN A 33 9.18 7.73 1.18
N ALA A 34 10.02 8.76 1.11
CA ALA A 34 10.52 9.30 -0.16
C ALA A 34 11.21 8.23 -1.04
N GLY A 35 11.96 7.31 -0.43
CA GLY A 35 12.67 6.25 -1.14
C GLY A 35 11.77 5.17 -1.74
N SER A 36 10.51 5.08 -1.32
CA SER A 36 9.52 4.11 -1.83
C SER A 36 8.39 4.75 -2.64
N LEU A 37 8.51 6.03 -3.00
CA LEU A 37 7.51 6.73 -3.78
C LEU A 37 7.40 6.13 -5.19
N GLU A 38 6.18 5.88 -5.67
CA GLU A 38 5.98 5.25 -6.96
C GLU A 38 6.46 6.14 -8.12
N LYS A 39 7.04 5.53 -9.17
CA LYS A 39 7.58 6.26 -10.34
C LYS A 39 6.57 7.22 -10.98
N LYS A 40 5.26 6.87 -10.97
CA LYS A 40 4.20 7.74 -11.47
C LYS A 40 4.08 9.04 -10.67
N LEU A 41 4.23 8.96 -9.35
CA LEU A 41 4.17 10.10 -8.45
C LEU A 41 5.47 10.89 -8.52
N GLN A 42 6.62 10.23 -8.62
CA GLN A 42 7.89 10.92 -8.89
C GLN A 42 7.82 11.76 -10.18
N LYS A 43 7.22 11.22 -11.26
CA LYS A 43 7.01 11.97 -12.51
C LYS A 43 6.01 13.12 -12.38
N LYS A 44 4.93 12.91 -11.62
CA LYS A 44 3.86 13.91 -11.41
C LYS A 44 4.34 15.10 -10.57
N TYR A 45 5.11 14.83 -9.53
CA TYR A 45 5.52 15.84 -8.53
C TYR A 45 6.96 16.34 -8.72
N GLY A 46 7.79 15.66 -9.51
CA GLY A 46 9.20 16.01 -9.75
C GLY A 46 10.14 15.62 -8.60
N GLU A 47 9.72 15.87 -7.37
CA GLU A 47 10.46 15.53 -6.15
C GLU A 47 9.54 14.91 -5.07
N PRO A 48 10.10 14.25 -4.04
CA PRO A 48 9.32 13.74 -2.92
C PRO A 48 8.77 14.87 -2.03
N THR A 49 7.54 15.31 -2.33
CA THR A 49 6.81 16.30 -1.54
C THR A 49 5.90 15.62 -0.51
N ALA A 50 5.43 16.39 0.48
CA ALA A 50 4.42 15.92 1.43
C ALA A 50 3.16 15.43 0.70
N ASP A 51 2.69 16.18 -0.32
CA ASP A 51 1.53 15.80 -1.13
C ASP A 51 1.74 14.49 -1.88
N ALA A 52 2.95 14.27 -2.42
CA ALA A 52 3.28 13.01 -3.09
C ALA A 52 3.22 11.82 -2.13
N LEU A 53 3.70 11.99 -0.89
CA LEU A 53 3.64 10.96 0.16
C LEU A 53 2.21 10.68 0.62
N VAL A 54 1.39 11.73 0.76
CA VAL A 54 -0.03 11.60 1.12
C VAL A 54 -0.79 10.87 0.01
N GLU A 55 -0.60 11.25 -1.26
CA GLU A 55 -1.25 10.58 -2.39
C GLU A 55 -0.85 9.10 -2.50
N SER A 56 0.43 8.79 -2.29
CA SER A 56 0.91 7.40 -2.21
C SER A 56 0.21 6.62 -1.09
N ALA A 57 0.12 7.20 0.11
CA ALA A 57 -0.56 6.57 1.24
C ALA A 57 -2.04 6.30 0.94
N MET A 58 -2.75 7.26 0.35
CA MET A 58 -4.17 7.14 0.00
C MET A 58 -4.41 6.06 -1.07
N ASN A 59 -3.59 6.02 -2.13
CA ASN A 59 -3.66 4.97 -3.15
C ASN A 59 -3.53 3.57 -2.53
N HIS A 60 -2.65 3.42 -1.55
CA HIS A 60 -2.49 2.16 -0.84
C HIS A 60 -3.73 1.83 0.01
N VAL A 61 -4.24 2.78 0.80
CA VAL A 61 -5.47 2.60 1.59
C VAL A 61 -6.63 2.12 0.71
N GLU A 62 -6.83 2.72 -0.46
CA GLU A 62 -7.89 2.33 -1.39
C GLU A 62 -7.74 0.87 -1.87
N ILE A 63 -6.54 0.48 -2.29
CA ILE A 63 -6.25 -0.91 -2.71
C ILE A 63 -6.59 -1.86 -1.57
N TYR A 64 -6.10 -1.62 -0.36
CA TYR A 64 -6.33 -2.52 0.77
C TYR A 64 -7.80 -2.53 1.22
N SER A 65 -8.50 -1.41 1.13
CA SER A 65 -9.93 -1.34 1.41
C SER A 65 -10.70 -2.24 0.43
N LEU A 66 -10.38 -2.19 -0.85
CA LEU A 66 -11.00 -3.09 -1.84
C LEU A 66 -10.73 -4.56 -1.52
N LEU A 67 -9.49 -4.90 -1.14
CA LEU A 67 -9.11 -6.29 -0.83
C LEU A 67 -9.76 -6.83 0.46
N THR A 68 -10.07 -5.96 1.41
CA THR A 68 -10.71 -6.35 2.67
C THR A 68 -12.24 -6.35 2.58
N SER A 69 -12.82 -5.55 1.68
CA SER A 69 -14.28 -5.43 1.49
C SER A 69 -14.90 -6.58 0.68
N ILE A 70 -14.11 -7.30 -0.13
CA ILE A 70 -14.60 -8.36 -1.03
C ILE A 70 -14.83 -9.70 -0.31
N THR A 71 -14.56 -9.80 0.99
CA THR A 71 -14.69 -11.07 1.76
C THR A 71 -15.87 -11.05 2.74
N SER A 72 -17.03 -10.59 2.27
CA SER A 72 -18.33 -10.84 2.90
C SER A 72 -19.22 -11.64 1.94
N SER A 73 -18.93 -12.93 1.83
CA SER A 73 -19.83 -13.97 1.30
C SER A 73 -19.29 -15.34 1.70
#